data_AF-A0A7C5AN06-F1
#
_entry.id   AF-A0A7C5AN06-F1
#
_cell.length_a   1.000
_cell.length_b   1.000
_cell.length_c   1.000
_cell.angle_alpha   90.00
_cell.angle_beta   90.00
_cell.angle_gamma   90.00
#
_symmetry.space_group_name_H-M   'P 1'
#
loop_
_entity.id
_entity.type
_entity.pdbx_description
1 polymer ?
#
loop_
_entity_poly.entity_id
_entity_poly.type
_entity_poly.pdbx_seq_one_letter_code
_entity_poly.pdbx_strand_id
1 'polypeptide(L)'
;MTIRQAEVWSRLAQAFGAWYRFDFPAAYQELEKAVADLSRFGPLAPWPWADQFLAQLPPRQEALQKLAELATQHQQNLKPASLGAGLPLVFNHLAAAERALAYQQWGIAILLIYATLERFIDLCLWVEFGLDDENPDYSRVSVDDKQFHQVGRFFHGRQYRPQTLAGPLGLSLGAQLLATLKPEWLPPESLPRIKGLMSVRNRCEFEHGLCPKPPTREDVERNLRLVKEILVLAKALGLELVDLEKQLEPYRFPAF
;
A
#
# COMPACT_ATOMS: atom_id res chain seq x y z
N MET A 1 5.62 26.71 26.23
CA MET A 1 5.87 25.27 26.03
C MET A 1 6.85 24.81 27.10
N THR A 2 6.47 23.84 27.94
CA THR A 2 7.40 23.28 28.94
C THR A 2 8.45 22.39 28.25
N ILE A 3 9.62 22.15 28.88
CA ILE A 3 10.65 21.25 28.33
C ILE A 3 10.05 19.86 28.01
N ARG A 4 9.20 19.33 28.90
CA ARG A 4 8.50 18.05 28.67
C ARG A 4 7.56 18.07 27.48
N GLN A 5 6.85 19.18 27.26
CA GLN A 5 6.00 19.32 26.09
C GLN A 5 6.82 19.31 24.80
N ALA A 6 7.99 19.97 24.82
CA ALA A 6 8.92 19.99 23.69
C ALA A 6 9.47 18.59 23.37
N GLU A 7 9.82 17.81 24.40
CA GLU A 7 10.30 16.44 24.26
C GLU A 7 9.24 15.53 23.62
N VAL A 8 7.98 15.59 24.07
CA VAL A 8 6.89 14.80 23.47
C VAL A 8 6.70 15.17 21.99
N TRP A 9 6.68 16.47 21.66
CA TRP A 9 6.61 16.92 20.27
C TRP A 9 7.77 16.42 19.41
N SER A 10 8.99 16.46 19.96
CA SER A 10 10.17 15.95 19.27
C SER A 10 10.03 14.46 18.98
N ARG A 11 9.55 13.65 19.92
CA ARG A 11 9.33 12.21 19.72
C ARG A 11 8.24 11.94 18.70
N LEU A 12 7.12 12.65 18.76
CA LEU A 12 6.04 12.54 17.77
C LEU A 12 6.55 12.88 16.37
N ALA A 13 7.31 13.97 16.22
CA ALA A 13 7.91 14.36 14.94
C ALA A 13 8.89 13.29 14.42
N GLN A 14 9.71 12.70 15.29
CA GLN A 14 10.61 11.60 14.93
C GLN A 14 9.84 10.34 14.51
N ALA A 15 8.80 9.96 15.25
CA ALA A 15 7.95 8.81 14.97
C ALA A 15 7.25 8.93 13.60
N PHE A 16 6.51 10.03 13.36
CA PHE A 16 5.83 10.24 12.09
C PHE A 16 6.81 10.51 10.94
N GLY A 17 7.97 11.12 11.22
CA GLY A 17 9.04 11.27 10.24
C GLY A 17 9.62 9.93 9.79
N ALA A 18 9.88 9.02 10.73
CA ALA A 18 10.33 7.66 10.42
C ALA A 18 9.25 6.87 9.68
N TRP A 19 7.98 6.97 10.11
CA TRP A 19 6.86 6.32 9.43
C TRP A 19 6.70 6.83 7.99
N TYR A 20 6.82 8.15 7.76
CA TYR A 20 6.77 8.73 6.43
C TYR A 20 7.85 8.16 5.49
N ARG A 21 9.01 7.79 6.03
CA ARG A 21 10.13 7.16 5.29
C ARG A 21 10.10 5.63 5.31
N PHE A 22 9.01 5.01 5.78
CA PHE A 22 8.85 3.56 5.87
C PHE A 22 9.85 2.86 6.80
N ASP A 23 10.46 3.60 7.73
CA ASP A 23 11.27 3.05 8.82
C ASP A 23 10.36 2.69 10.01
N PHE A 24 9.58 1.62 9.83
CA PHE A 24 8.56 1.22 10.80
C PHE A 24 9.12 0.83 12.17
N PRO A 25 10.25 0.11 12.29
CA PRO A 25 10.84 -0.19 13.59
C PRO A 25 11.20 1.07 14.38
N ALA A 26 11.87 2.06 13.76
CA ALA A 26 12.20 3.31 14.44
C ALA A 26 10.94 4.12 14.76
N ALA A 27 9.97 4.16 13.85
CA ALA A 27 8.71 4.85 14.04
C ALA A 27 7.93 4.29 15.25
N TYR A 28 7.85 2.97 15.37
CA TYR A 28 7.18 2.29 16.48
C TYR A 28 7.83 2.63 17.82
N GLN A 29 9.16 2.54 17.89
CA GLN A 29 9.91 2.83 19.11
C GLN A 29 9.73 4.28 19.58
N GLU A 30 9.78 5.26 18.68
CA GLU A 30 9.59 6.66 19.07
C GLU A 30 8.12 6.98 19.42
N LEU A 31 7.16 6.32 18.75
CA LEU A 31 5.75 6.48 19.09
C LEU A 31 5.44 5.91 20.47
N GLU A 32 5.98 4.73 20.81
CA GLU A 32 5.81 4.12 22.13
C GLU A 32 6.35 5.04 23.25
N LYS A 33 7.54 5.61 23.06
CA LYS A 33 8.11 6.59 24.00
C LYS A 33 7.25 7.84 24.11
N ALA A 34 6.74 8.36 23.00
CA ALA A 34 5.86 9.52 22.99
C ALA A 34 4.54 9.26 23.74
N VAL A 35 3.93 8.09 23.53
CA VAL A 35 2.72 7.66 24.26
C VAL A 35 3.01 7.58 25.76
N ALA A 36 4.11 6.93 26.16
CA ALA A 36 4.49 6.81 27.56
C ALA A 36 4.71 8.17 28.23
N ASP A 37 5.43 9.08 27.58
CA ASP A 37 5.65 10.44 28.08
C ASP A 37 4.34 11.24 28.14
N LEU A 38 3.47 11.11 27.12
CA LEU A 38 2.18 11.79 27.09
C LEU A 38 1.24 11.29 28.19
N SER A 39 1.17 9.98 28.43
CA SER A 39 0.37 9.40 29.51
C SER A 39 0.90 9.78 30.90
N ARG A 40 2.22 9.90 31.07
CA ARG A 40 2.84 10.25 32.35
C ARG A 40 2.73 11.74 32.68
N PHE A 41 3.01 12.61 31.70
CA PHE A 41 3.16 14.05 31.93
C PHE A 41 1.95 14.87 31.45
N GLY A 42 1.17 14.36 30.50
CA GLY A 42 -0.03 15.02 29.97
C GLY A 42 -1.05 15.38 31.07
N PRO A 43 -1.41 14.46 31.98
CA PRO A 43 -2.35 14.78 33.06
C PRO A 43 -1.81 15.79 34.10
N LEU A 44 -0.49 15.97 34.15
CA LEU A 44 0.19 16.83 35.14
C LEU A 44 0.42 18.25 34.62
N ALA A 45 0.17 18.49 33.33
CA ALA A 45 0.42 19.77 32.67
C ALA A 45 -0.80 20.20 31.84
N PRO A 46 -1.09 21.50 31.72
CA PRO A 46 -2.21 21.98 30.91
C PRO A 46 -1.83 21.91 29.42
N TRP A 47 -1.85 20.73 28.82
CA TRP A 47 -1.63 20.51 27.39
C TRP A 47 -3.00 20.24 26.73
N PRO A 48 -3.67 21.26 26.16
CA PRO A 48 -5.07 21.12 25.70
C PRO A 48 -5.27 20.05 24.62
N TRP A 49 -4.21 19.70 23.91
CA TRP A 49 -4.19 18.71 22.83
C TRP A 49 -3.91 17.28 23.34
N ALA A 50 -3.40 17.11 24.56
CA ALA A 50 -2.83 15.84 25.02
C ALA A 50 -3.85 14.71 25.04
N ASP A 51 -5.01 14.93 25.66
CA ASP A 51 -6.04 13.89 25.81
C ASP A 51 -6.64 13.48 24.46
N GLN A 52 -6.96 14.47 23.61
CA GLN A 52 -7.49 14.21 22.27
C GLN A 52 -6.49 13.46 21.40
N PHE A 53 -5.21 13.82 21.50
CA PHE A 53 -4.17 13.16 20.72
C PHE A 53 -3.91 11.74 21.24
N LEU A 54 -3.81 11.57 22.57
CA LEU A 54 -3.63 10.27 23.21
C LEU A 54 -4.76 9.29 22.85
N ALA A 55 -6.01 9.76 22.73
CA ALA A 55 -7.13 8.92 22.31
C ALA A 55 -7.02 8.39 20.87
N GLN A 56 -6.25 9.06 19.99
CA GLN A 56 -6.06 8.67 18.60
C GLN A 56 -4.88 7.72 18.38
N LEU A 57 -3.95 7.63 19.34
CA LEU A 57 -2.69 6.89 19.19
C LEU A 57 -2.80 5.36 19.27
N PRO A 58 -3.65 4.73 20.11
CA PRO A 58 -3.68 3.27 20.26
C PRO A 58 -3.84 2.48 18.94
N PRO A 59 -4.83 2.77 18.06
CA PRO A 59 -4.95 2.03 16.80
C PRO A 59 -3.74 2.23 15.88
N ARG A 60 -3.14 3.43 15.91
CA ARG A 60 -1.94 3.76 15.11
C ARG A 60 -0.71 3.03 15.63
N GLN A 61 -0.57 2.91 16.94
CA GLN A 61 0.50 2.15 17.58
C GLN A 61 0.39 0.66 17.23
N GLU A 62 -0.81 0.08 17.26
CA GLU A 62 -1.04 -1.31 16.84
C GLU A 62 -0.71 -1.52 15.35
N ALA A 63 -1.14 -0.61 14.48
CA ALA A 63 -0.81 -0.67 13.06
C ALA A 63 0.70 -0.58 12.81
N LEU A 64 1.38 0.32 13.51
CA LEU A 64 2.82 0.54 13.39
C LEU A 64 3.63 -0.64 13.95
N GLN A 65 3.13 -1.30 15.00
CA GLN A 65 3.69 -2.55 15.50
C GLN A 65 3.66 -3.64 14.42
N LYS A 66 2.49 -3.87 13.80
CA LYS A 66 2.34 -4.86 12.71
C LYS A 66 3.28 -4.55 11.53
N LEU A 67 3.42 -3.27 11.17
CA LEU A 67 4.34 -2.85 10.12
C LEU A 67 5.82 -3.08 10.49
N ALA A 68 6.20 -2.85 11.75
CA ALA A 68 7.55 -3.12 12.25
C ALA A 68 7.87 -4.62 12.28
N GLU A 69 6.90 -5.45 12.67
CA GLU A 69 7.00 -6.91 12.62
C GLU A 69 7.19 -7.40 11.18
N LEU A 70 6.38 -6.90 10.22
CA LEU A 70 6.53 -7.21 8.80
C LEU A 70 7.89 -6.78 8.23
N ALA A 71 8.39 -5.60 8.61
CA ALA A 71 9.72 -5.14 8.19
C ALA A 71 10.83 -6.06 8.71
N THR A 72 10.71 -6.53 9.95
CA THR A 72 11.67 -7.46 10.56
C THR A 72 11.61 -8.84 9.88
N GLN A 73 10.41 -9.34 9.59
CA GLN A 73 10.21 -10.58 8.83
C GLN A 73 10.83 -10.50 7.43
N HIS A 74 10.64 -9.38 6.73
CA HIS A 74 11.21 -9.19 5.40
C HIS A 74 12.75 -9.20 5.42
N GLN A 75 13.38 -8.59 6.43
CA GLN A 75 14.85 -8.67 6.63
C GLN A 75 15.35 -10.11 6.85
N GLN A 76 14.47 -11.00 7.32
CA GLN A 76 14.74 -12.43 7.51
C GLN A 76 14.33 -13.27 6.28
N ASN A 77 13.99 -12.64 5.15
CA ASN A 77 13.44 -13.26 3.94
C ASN A 77 12.15 -14.06 4.19
N LEU A 78 11.36 -13.65 5.19
CA LEU A 78 10.04 -14.23 5.46
C LEU A 78 8.96 -13.40 4.75
N LYS A 79 8.01 -14.11 4.13
CA LYS A 79 6.84 -13.51 3.47
C LYS A 79 5.58 -13.72 4.30
N PRO A 80 4.55 -12.86 4.15
CA PRO A 80 3.29 -13.01 4.88
C PRO A 80 2.64 -14.37 4.60
N ALA A 81 2.20 -15.07 5.66
CA ALA A 81 1.56 -16.38 5.52
C ALA A 81 0.07 -16.30 5.11
N SER A 82 -0.52 -15.10 5.12
CA SER A 82 -1.93 -14.89 4.77
C SER A 82 -2.16 -13.47 4.25
N LEU A 83 -3.30 -13.24 3.60
CA LEU A 83 -3.70 -11.90 3.17
C LEU A 83 -3.78 -10.97 4.38
N GLY A 84 -4.42 -11.38 5.47
CA GLY A 84 -4.56 -10.58 6.68
C GLY A 84 -3.22 -10.15 7.29
N ALA A 85 -2.19 -11.00 7.20
CA ALA A 85 -0.84 -10.66 7.65
C ALA A 85 -0.15 -9.64 6.73
N GLY A 86 -0.39 -9.68 5.41
CA GLY A 86 0.25 -8.78 4.44
C GLY A 86 -0.47 -7.45 4.19
N LEU A 87 -1.79 -7.40 4.41
CA LEU A 87 -2.62 -6.21 4.18
C LEU A 87 -2.16 -4.94 4.92
N PRO A 88 -1.58 -4.98 6.14
CA PRO A 88 -1.07 -3.78 6.79
C PRO A 88 -0.12 -2.98 5.91
N LEU A 89 0.76 -3.64 5.15
CA LEU A 89 1.68 -2.95 4.24
C LEU A 89 0.94 -2.30 3.05
N VAL A 90 -0.08 -2.97 2.52
CA VAL A 90 -0.94 -2.45 1.44
C VAL A 90 -1.70 -1.21 1.92
N PHE A 91 -2.34 -1.29 3.09
CA PHE A 91 -3.06 -0.17 3.71
C PHE A 91 -2.15 1.00 4.04
N ASN A 92 -0.94 0.73 4.53
CA ASN A 92 0.05 1.78 4.76
C ASN A 92 0.43 2.52 3.47
N HIS A 93 0.67 1.80 2.36
CA HIS A 93 0.98 2.44 1.07
C HIS A 93 -0.20 3.26 0.56
N LEU A 94 -1.43 2.74 0.69
CA LEU A 94 -2.63 3.44 0.30
C LEU A 94 -2.84 4.73 1.11
N ALA A 95 -2.69 4.66 2.44
CA ALA A 95 -2.75 5.84 3.31
C ALA A 95 -1.60 6.82 3.02
N ALA A 96 -0.41 6.32 2.64
CA ALA A 96 0.70 7.17 2.22
C ALA A 96 0.39 7.90 0.90
N ALA A 97 -0.29 7.25 -0.05
CA ALA A 97 -0.76 7.89 -1.27
C ALA A 97 -1.80 9.00 -0.97
N GLU A 98 -2.72 8.76 -0.04
CA GLU A 98 -3.69 9.78 0.41
C GLU A 98 -2.98 11.00 1.02
N ARG A 99 -1.97 10.79 1.86
CA ARG A 99 -1.16 11.88 2.41
C ARG A 99 -0.40 12.63 1.32
N ALA A 100 0.21 11.92 0.36
CA ALA A 100 0.92 12.54 -0.75
C ALA A 100 -0.03 13.41 -1.60
N LEU A 101 -1.26 12.93 -1.84
CA LEU A 101 -2.31 13.74 -2.48
C LEU A 101 -2.63 14.99 -1.67
N ALA A 102 -2.84 14.87 -0.35
CA ALA A 102 -3.13 16.00 0.54
C ALA A 102 -1.99 17.04 0.56
N TYR A 103 -0.74 16.61 0.42
CA TYR A 103 0.44 17.48 0.33
C TYR A 103 0.80 17.91 -1.10
N GLN A 104 -0.08 17.65 -2.08
CA GLN A 104 0.11 18.03 -3.49
C GLN A 104 1.37 17.41 -4.13
N GLN A 105 1.84 16.27 -3.60
CA GLN A 105 2.96 15.50 -4.12
C GLN A 105 2.46 14.46 -5.13
N TRP A 106 1.97 14.92 -6.28
CA TRP A 106 1.19 14.08 -7.20
C TRP A 106 1.96 12.90 -7.79
N GLY A 107 3.23 13.09 -8.19
CA GLY A 107 4.05 11.98 -8.70
C GLY A 107 4.32 10.91 -7.64
N ILE A 108 4.59 11.33 -6.39
CA ILE A 108 4.75 10.41 -5.25
C ILE A 108 3.44 9.66 -5.00
N ALA A 109 2.30 10.35 -5.06
CA ALA A 109 1.00 9.72 -4.91
C ALA A 109 0.76 8.65 -5.99
N ILE A 110 1.06 8.92 -7.27
CA ILE A 110 0.95 7.91 -8.35
C ILE A 110 1.89 6.73 -8.11
N LEU A 111 3.14 6.98 -7.70
CA LEU A 111 4.10 5.92 -7.40
C LEU A 111 3.57 5.02 -6.27
N LEU A 112 3.04 5.61 -5.19
CA LEU A 112 2.48 4.87 -4.07
C LEU A 112 1.18 4.12 -4.45
N ILE A 113 0.33 4.69 -5.30
CA ILE A 113 -0.89 4.02 -5.80
C ILE A 113 -0.51 2.79 -6.64
N TYR A 114 0.47 2.94 -7.54
CA TYR A 114 1.02 1.83 -8.33
C TYR A 114 1.58 0.74 -7.41
N ALA A 115 2.46 1.13 -6.48
CA ALA A 115 3.09 0.23 -5.53
C ALA A 115 2.10 -0.48 -4.61
N THR A 116 0.98 0.17 -4.25
CA THR A 116 -0.12 -0.43 -3.49
C THR A 116 -0.75 -1.57 -4.28
N LEU A 117 -1.08 -1.33 -5.56
CA LEU A 117 -1.76 -2.31 -6.40
C LEU A 117 -0.85 -3.51 -6.71
N GLU A 118 0.42 -3.25 -7.04
CA GLU A 118 1.40 -4.30 -7.30
C GLU A 118 1.56 -5.22 -6.09
N ARG A 119 1.85 -4.64 -4.90
CA ARG A 119 1.95 -5.40 -3.65
C ARG A 119 0.69 -6.18 -3.31
N PHE A 120 -0.48 -5.63 -3.59
CA PHE A 120 -1.74 -6.34 -3.35
C PHE A 120 -1.86 -7.58 -4.25
N ILE A 121 -1.56 -7.42 -5.54
CA ILE A 121 -1.61 -8.52 -6.51
C ILE A 121 -0.55 -9.58 -6.18
N ASP A 122 0.66 -9.17 -5.82
CA ASP A 122 1.73 -10.09 -5.41
C ASP A 122 1.35 -10.85 -4.14
N LEU A 123 0.77 -10.15 -3.16
CA LEU A 123 0.25 -10.78 -1.93
C LEU A 123 -0.82 -11.82 -2.25
N CYS A 124 -1.75 -11.54 -3.16
CA CYS A 124 -2.74 -12.50 -3.62
C CYS A 124 -2.11 -13.72 -4.29
N LEU A 125 -1.16 -13.51 -5.21
CA LEU A 125 -0.50 -14.58 -5.93
C LEU A 125 0.40 -15.44 -5.02
N TRP A 126 1.06 -14.81 -4.06
CA TRP A 126 1.87 -15.48 -3.05
C TRP A 126 1.01 -16.35 -2.12
N VAL A 127 -0.02 -15.78 -1.50
CA VAL A 127 -0.79 -16.49 -0.48
C VAL A 127 -1.63 -17.62 -1.07
N GLU A 128 -2.23 -17.41 -2.24
CA GLU A 128 -3.13 -18.40 -2.85
C GLU A 128 -2.37 -19.46 -3.66
N PHE A 129 -1.29 -19.07 -4.34
CA PHE A 129 -0.61 -19.93 -5.31
C PHE A 129 0.87 -20.20 -4.98
N GLY A 130 1.41 -19.61 -3.92
CA GLY A 130 2.82 -19.75 -3.54
C GLY A 130 3.78 -19.21 -4.59
N LEU A 131 3.35 -18.22 -5.39
CA LEU A 131 4.17 -17.58 -6.41
C LEU A 131 4.96 -16.41 -5.82
N ASP A 132 6.28 -16.56 -5.83
CA ASP A 132 7.23 -15.51 -5.45
C ASP A 132 7.31 -14.44 -6.55
N ASP A 133 7.41 -13.16 -6.20
CA ASP A 133 7.45 -12.06 -7.16
C ASP A 133 8.79 -11.95 -7.88
N GLU A 134 9.90 -12.24 -7.22
CA GLU A 134 11.23 -12.16 -7.81
C GLU A 134 11.59 -13.45 -8.56
N ASN A 135 11.27 -14.61 -7.97
CA ASN A 135 11.61 -15.93 -8.50
C ASN A 135 10.39 -16.88 -8.54
N PRO A 136 9.35 -16.57 -9.35
CA PRO A 136 8.12 -17.34 -9.39
C PRO A 136 8.34 -18.77 -9.92
N ASP A 137 7.84 -19.75 -9.15
CA ASP A 137 7.74 -21.14 -9.61
C ASP A 137 6.38 -21.36 -10.30
N TYR A 138 6.33 -21.04 -11.60
CA TYR A 138 5.10 -21.18 -12.39
C TYR A 138 4.61 -22.62 -12.54
N SER A 139 5.41 -23.63 -12.18
CA SER A 139 4.94 -25.02 -12.19
C SER A 139 3.86 -25.30 -11.13
N ARG A 140 3.73 -24.41 -10.14
CA ARG A 140 2.74 -24.49 -9.05
C ARG A 140 1.33 -24.13 -9.49
N VAL A 141 1.17 -23.51 -10.65
CA VAL A 141 -0.13 -23.07 -11.17
C VAL A 141 -0.46 -23.78 -12.47
N SER A 142 -1.70 -24.21 -12.60
CA SER A 142 -2.27 -24.66 -13.87
C SER A 142 -3.03 -23.49 -14.48
N VAL A 143 -2.54 -22.97 -15.60
CA VAL A 143 -3.12 -21.83 -16.30
C VAL A 143 -3.68 -22.32 -17.63
N ASP A 144 -4.93 -22.00 -17.93
CA ASP A 144 -5.47 -22.17 -19.28
C ASP A 144 -4.81 -21.15 -20.21
N ASP A 145 -3.90 -21.61 -21.06
CA ASP A 145 -3.17 -20.76 -22.03
C ASP A 145 -4.11 -19.91 -22.90
N LYS A 146 -5.25 -20.46 -23.33
CA LYS A 146 -6.19 -19.72 -24.17
C LYS A 146 -6.80 -18.57 -23.38
N GLN A 147 -7.22 -18.84 -22.15
CA GLN A 147 -7.79 -17.83 -21.27
C GLN A 147 -6.73 -16.78 -20.90
N PHE A 148 -5.52 -17.20 -20.53
CA PHE A 148 -4.42 -16.29 -20.20
C PHE A 148 -4.09 -15.35 -21.35
N HIS A 149 -3.99 -15.86 -22.57
CA HIS A 149 -3.75 -15.04 -23.76
C HIS A 149 -4.95 -14.16 -24.11
N GLN A 150 -6.19 -14.59 -23.85
CA GLN A 150 -7.37 -13.75 -24.03
C GLN A 150 -7.36 -12.55 -23.08
N VAL A 151 -7.07 -12.78 -21.79
CA VAL A 151 -6.90 -11.72 -20.78
C VAL A 151 -5.74 -10.79 -21.17
N GLY A 152 -4.62 -11.36 -21.63
CA GLY A 152 -3.47 -10.59 -22.11
C GLY A 152 -3.80 -9.69 -23.30
N ARG A 153 -4.57 -10.18 -24.28
CA ARG A 153 -5.08 -9.36 -25.40
C ARG A 153 -6.02 -8.26 -24.92
N PHE A 154 -6.88 -8.54 -23.94
CA PHE A 154 -7.75 -7.53 -23.36
C PHE A 154 -6.95 -6.42 -22.67
N PHE A 155 -5.91 -6.80 -21.92
CA PHE A 155 -5.07 -5.86 -21.18
C PHE A 155 -4.16 -5.04 -22.09
N HIS A 156 -3.40 -5.70 -22.96
CA HIS A 156 -2.37 -5.06 -23.77
C HIS A 156 -2.88 -4.56 -25.13
N GLY A 157 -4.03 -5.05 -25.60
CA GLY A 157 -4.59 -4.72 -26.91
C GLY A 157 -3.72 -5.24 -28.05
N ARG A 158 -3.58 -4.44 -29.11
CA ARG A 158 -2.83 -4.81 -30.32
C ARG A 158 -1.32 -5.06 -30.10
N GLN A 159 -0.78 -4.59 -28.98
CA GLN A 159 0.63 -4.78 -28.62
C GLN A 159 0.91 -6.14 -27.98
N TYR A 160 -0.15 -6.90 -27.64
CA TYR A 160 0.01 -8.20 -27.02
C TYR A 160 0.71 -9.20 -27.94
N ARG A 161 1.68 -9.92 -27.40
CA ARG A 161 2.28 -11.09 -28.04
C ARG A 161 2.12 -12.28 -27.11
N PRO A 162 1.66 -13.44 -27.61
CA PRO A 162 1.67 -14.67 -26.83
C PRO A 162 3.09 -14.96 -26.33
N GLN A 163 3.20 -15.25 -25.04
CA GLN A 163 4.46 -15.53 -24.38
C GLN A 163 4.20 -16.58 -23.30
N THR A 164 5.16 -17.48 -23.10
CA THR A 164 5.16 -18.41 -21.97
C THR A 164 5.39 -17.65 -20.68
N LEU A 165 4.81 -18.13 -19.57
CA LEU A 165 5.08 -17.58 -18.24
C LEU A 165 6.56 -17.74 -17.90
N ALA A 166 7.24 -16.62 -17.71
CA ALA A 166 8.66 -16.56 -17.40
C ALA A 166 9.03 -15.19 -16.82
N GLY A 167 10.14 -15.14 -16.08
CA GLY A 167 10.64 -13.92 -15.46
C GLY A 167 9.91 -13.54 -14.17
N PRO A 168 10.22 -12.37 -13.58
CA PRO A 168 9.60 -11.90 -12.34
C PRO A 168 8.16 -11.45 -12.54
N LEU A 169 7.36 -11.47 -11.47
CA LEU A 169 6.01 -10.92 -11.42
C LEU A 169 6.07 -9.40 -11.19
N GLY A 170 6.15 -8.63 -12.27
CA GLY A 170 5.78 -7.21 -12.21
C GLY A 170 4.26 -7.03 -12.30
N LEU A 171 3.75 -5.83 -11.97
CA LEU A 171 2.31 -5.51 -11.98
C LEU A 171 1.58 -5.99 -13.23
N SER A 172 2.20 -5.86 -14.40
CA SER A 172 1.59 -6.26 -15.66
C SER A 172 1.32 -7.77 -15.74
N LEU A 173 2.33 -8.57 -15.44
CA LEU A 173 2.20 -10.02 -15.50
C LEU A 173 1.34 -10.53 -14.35
N GLY A 174 1.54 -9.97 -13.15
CA GLY A 174 0.73 -10.29 -11.97
C GLY A 174 -0.77 -10.00 -12.19
N ALA A 175 -1.12 -8.83 -12.73
CA ALA A 175 -2.52 -8.50 -13.01
C ALA A 175 -3.15 -9.40 -14.07
N GLN A 176 -2.43 -9.71 -15.15
CA GLN A 176 -2.91 -10.64 -16.17
C GLN A 176 -3.11 -12.05 -15.59
N LEU A 177 -2.16 -12.52 -14.78
CA LEU A 177 -2.20 -13.84 -14.16
C LEU A 177 -3.32 -13.95 -13.13
N LEU A 178 -3.45 -12.97 -12.22
CA LEU A 178 -4.50 -12.96 -11.20
C LEU A 178 -5.90 -12.87 -11.84
N ALA A 179 -6.10 -12.01 -12.84
CA ALA A 179 -7.36 -11.93 -13.56
C ALA A 179 -7.70 -13.20 -14.37
N THR A 180 -6.70 -14.02 -14.67
CA THR A 180 -6.89 -15.34 -15.31
C THR A 180 -7.27 -16.40 -14.27
N LEU A 181 -6.53 -16.46 -13.16
CA LEU A 181 -6.68 -17.50 -12.12
C LEU A 181 -7.87 -17.26 -11.17
N LYS A 182 -8.16 -16.00 -10.85
CA LYS A 182 -9.19 -15.54 -9.90
C LYS A 182 -9.88 -14.28 -10.44
N PRO A 183 -10.67 -14.37 -11.53
CA PRO A 183 -11.38 -13.22 -12.09
C PRO A 183 -12.34 -12.55 -11.10
N GLU A 184 -12.79 -13.26 -10.06
CA GLU A 184 -13.59 -12.71 -8.97
C GLU A 184 -12.79 -11.87 -7.96
N TRP A 185 -11.46 -11.92 -7.99
CA TRP A 185 -10.59 -11.03 -7.21
C TRP A 185 -10.10 -9.84 -8.01
N LEU A 186 -9.85 -10.06 -9.31
CA LEU A 186 -9.47 -9.02 -10.24
C LEU A 186 -10.25 -9.17 -11.55
N PRO A 187 -11.43 -8.54 -11.67
CA PRO A 187 -12.24 -8.63 -12.87
C PRO A 187 -11.47 -8.14 -14.09
N PRO A 188 -11.45 -8.88 -15.22
CA PRO A 188 -10.73 -8.48 -16.43
C PRO A 188 -11.03 -7.05 -16.88
N GLU A 189 -12.26 -6.56 -16.66
CA GLU A 189 -12.74 -5.20 -16.98
C GLU A 189 -11.93 -4.09 -16.28
N SER A 190 -11.23 -4.41 -15.19
CA SER A 190 -10.36 -3.49 -14.47
C SER A 190 -9.02 -3.26 -15.18
N LEU A 191 -8.57 -4.22 -16.00
CA LEU A 191 -7.24 -4.22 -16.63
C LEU A 191 -6.96 -2.98 -17.50
N PRO A 192 -7.90 -2.48 -18.34
CA PRO A 192 -7.68 -1.23 -19.09
C PRO A 192 -7.41 -0.03 -18.18
N ARG A 193 -8.05 0.05 -17.01
CA ARG A 193 -7.83 1.12 -16.03
C ARG A 193 -6.46 0.98 -15.35
N ILE A 194 -6.05 -0.25 -15.03
CA ILE A 194 -4.70 -0.55 -14.50
C ILE A 194 -3.63 -0.16 -15.53
N LYS A 195 -3.84 -0.45 -16.82
CA LYS A 195 -2.94 0.00 -17.88
C LYS A 195 -2.84 1.52 -17.94
N GLY A 196 -3.95 2.22 -17.69
CA GLY A 196 -3.99 3.66 -17.52
C GLY A 196 -3.07 4.14 -16.39
N LEU A 197 -3.18 3.53 -15.21
CA LEU A 197 -2.28 3.80 -14.07
C LEU A 197 -0.80 3.58 -14.44
N MET A 198 -0.47 2.43 -15.04
CA MET A 198 0.90 2.13 -15.49
C MET A 198 1.43 3.20 -16.46
N SER A 199 0.59 3.65 -17.40
CA SER A 199 0.95 4.70 -18.37
C SER A 199 1.18 6.06 -17.71
N VAL A 200 0.41 6.41 -16.69
CA VAL A 200 0.65 7.64 -15.90
C VAL A 200 1.97 7.51 -15.13
N ARG A 201 2.18 6.43 -14.38
CA ARG A 201 3.41 6.16 -13.62
C ARG A 201 4.66 6.22 -14.51
N ASN A 202 4.64 5.56 -15.66
CA ASN A 202 5.79 5.53 -16.58
C ASN A 202 6.15 6.88 -17.22
N ARG A 203 5.27 7.89 -17.10
CA ARG A 203 5.53 9.26 -17.58
C ARG A 203 5.90 10.22 -16.44
N CYS A 204 5.77 9.82 -15.18
CA CYS A 204 6.09 10.66 -14.02
C CYS A 204 7.60 10.85 -13.87
N GLU A 205 7.99 11.83 -13.04
CA GLU A 205 9.35 12.23 -12.71
C GLU A 205 10.23 11.14 -12.08
N PHE A 206 9.62 10.05 -11.63
CA PHE A 206 10.31 8.93 -11.00
C PHE A 206 10.71 7.82 -12.00
N GLU A 207 10.32 7.93 -13.28
CA GLU A 207 10.41 6.83 -14.25
C GLU A 207 11.07 7.21 -15.59
N HIS A 208 10.95 6.31 -16.58
CA HIS A 208 11.66 6.28 -17.88
C HIS A 208 11.43 7.47 -18.84
N GLY A 209 11.12 8.67 -18.35
CA GLY A 209 10.95 9.88 -19.16
C GLY A 209 12.18 10.80 -19.14
N LEU A 210 12.78 11.04 -20.30
CA LEU A 210 13.73 12.15 -20.50
C LEU A 210 13.08 13.53 -20.20
N CYS A 211 11.78 13.63 -20.50
CA CYS A 211 10.94 14.79 -20.20
C CYS A 211 9.72 14.31 -19.40
N PRO A 212 9.78 14.34 -18.06
CA PRO A 212 8.68 13.86 -17.24
C PRO A 212 7.42 14.72 -17.46
N LYS A 213 6.27 14.06 -17.41
CA LYS A 213 4.95 14.69 -17.40
C LYS A 213 4.34 14.45 -16.03
N PRO A 214 4.39 15.45 -15.13
CA PRO A 214 3.77 15.33 -13.82
C PRO A 214 2.29 14.97 -13.97
N PRO A 215 1.76 14.05 -13.15
CA PRO A 215 0.34 13.72 -13.14
C PRO A 215 -0.48 14.88 -12.61
N THR A 216 -1.75 15.01 -13.01
CA THR A 216 -2.64 16.02 -12.41
C THR A 216 -3.31 15.49 -11.14
N ARG A 217 -3.94 16.39 -10.38
CA ARG A 217 -4.78 16.00 -9.23
C ARG A 217 -5.86 14.98 -9.63
N GLU A 218 -6.52 15.19 -10.76
CA GLU A 218 -7.57 14.31 -11.28
C GLU A 218 -7.01 12.93 -11.63
N ASP A 219 -5.79 12.85 -12.16
CA ASP A 219 -5.11 11.57 -12.39
C ASP A 219 -4.91 10.82 -11.07
N VAL A 220 -4.45 11.51 -10.01
CA VAL A 220 -4.26 10.90 -8.69
C VAL A 220 -5.58 10.42 -8.11
N GLU A 221 -6.60 11.28 -8.04
CA GLU A 221 -7.91 10.94 -7.46
C GLU A 221 -8.59 9.78 -8.20
N ARG A 222 -8.52 9.77 -9.55
CA ARG A 222 -9.07 8.69 -10.37
C ARG A 222 -8.38 7.36 -10.10
N ASN A 223 -7.04 7.35 -10.02
CA ASN A 223 -6.27 6.12 -9.81
C ASN A 223 -6.34 5.63 -8.37
N LEU A 224 -6.42 6.54 -7.39
CA LEU A 224 -6.66 6.19 -5.99
C LEU A 224 -8.01 5.49 -5.84
N ARG A 225 -9.05 6.02 -6.48
CA ARG A 225 -10.39 5.41 -6.49
C ARG A 225 -10.37 4.03 -7.13
N LEU A 226 -9.68 3.87 -8.28
CA LEU A 226 -9.49 2.57 -8.93
C LEU A 226 -8.90 1.53 -7.98
N VAL A 227 -7.82 1.86 -7.26
CA VAL A 227 -7.18 0.88 -6.36
C VAL A 227 -8.08 0.54 -5.18
N LYS A 228 -8.79 1.53 -4.60
CA LYS A 228 -9.80 1.26 -3.57
C LYS A 228 -10.92 0.34 -4.06
N GLU A 229 -11.43 0.59 -5.27
CA GLU A 229 -12.44 -0.28 -5.89
C GLU A 229 -11.92 -1.71 -6.09
N ILE A 230 -10.68 -1.89 -6.55
CA ILE A 230 -10.06 -3.22 -6.71
C ILE A 230 -9.95 -3.94 -5.36
N LEU A 231 -9.49 -3.25 -4.31
CA LEU A 231 -9.38 -3.84 -2.97
C LEU A 231 -10.75 -4.28 -2.42
N VAL A 232 -11.81 -3.48 -2.65
CA VAL A 232 -13.18 -3.84 -2.25
C VAL A 232 -13.73 -5.00 -3.07
N LEU A 233 -13.52 -4.99 -4.40
CA LEU A 233 -13.99 -6.04 -5.29
C LEU A 233 -13.32 -7.39 -5.03
N ALA A 234 -12.11 -7.38 -4.47
CA ALA A 234 -11.39 -8.60 -4.16
C ALA A 234 -12.13 -9.40 -3.08
N LYS A 235 -12.93 -10.37 -3.52
CA LYS A 235 -13.74 -11.24 -2.65
C LYS A 235 -12.93 -11.90 -1.53
N ALA A 236 -11.64 -12.12 -1.75
CA ALA A 236 -10.69 -12.60 -0.75
C ALA A 236 -10.70 -11.78 0.55
N LEU A 237 -11.02 -10.48 0.46
CA LEU A 237 -11.03 -9.57 1.59
C LEU A 237 -12.42 -9.47 2.24
N GLY A 238 -13.50 -9.81 1.52
CA GLY A 238 -14.87 -9.68 2.01
C GLY A 238 -15.21 -8.26 2.50
N LEU A 239 -14.60 -7.23 1.88
CA LEU A 239 -14.69 -5.85 2.32
C LEU A 239 -15.76 -5.08 1.55
N GLU A 240 -16.45 -4.20 2.26
CA GLU A 240 -17.17 -3.08 1.68
C GLU A 240 -16.30 -1.81 1.72
N LEU A 241 -16.63 -0.79 0.92
CA LEU A 241 -15.85 0.47 0.89
C LEU A 241 -15.79 1.16 2.26
N VAL A 242 -16.89 1.13 3.02
CA VAL A 242 -16.93 1.69 4.39
C VAL A 242 -15.97 0.96 5.33
N ASP A 243 -15.82 -0.35 5.16
CA ASP A 243 -14.92 -1.15 5.97
C ASP A 243 -13.46 -0.93 5.58
N LEU A 244 -13.19 -0.71 4.28
CA LEU A 244 -11.85 -0.29 3.83
C LEU A 244 -11.43 1.04 4.48
N GLU A 245 -12.30 2.05 4.49
CA GLU A 245 -11.99 3.35 5.12
C GLU A 245 -11.72 3.22 6.63
N LYS A 246 -12.48 2.38 7.33
CA LYS A 246 -12.24 2.06 8.75
C LYS A 246 -10.90 1.35 8.95
N GLN A 247 -10.53 0.42 8.06
CA GLN A 247 -9.27 -0.29 8.13
C GLN A 247 -8.07 0.59 7.73
N LEU A 248 -8.27 1.63 6.93
CA LEU A 248 -7.23 2.59 6.58
C LEU A 248 -6.97 3.61 7.69
N GLU A 249 -7.96 3.93 8.51
CA GLU A 249 -7.85 4.97 9.54
C GLU A 249 -6.64 4.81 10.49
N PRO A 250 -6.30 3.60 10.99
CA PRO A 250 -5.09 3.37 11.78
C PRO A 250 -3.78 3.72 11.07
N TYR A 251 -3.75 3.80 9.75
CA TYR A 251 -2.56 4.10 8.94
C TYR A 251 -2.46 5.57 8.54
N ARG A 252 -3.48 6.38 8.85
CA ARG A 252 -3.49 7.83 8.61
C ARG A 252 -2.81 8.55 9.76
N PHE A 253 -2.07 9.61 9.41
CA PHE A 253 -1.48 10.47 10.44
C PHE A 253 -2.62 11.21 11.17
N PRO A 254 -2.51 11.38 12.50
CA PRO A 254 -3.53 12.08 13.26
C PRO A 254 -3.65 13.53 12.79
N ALA A 255 -4.87 14.06 12.81
CA ALA A 255 -5.09 15.48 12.62
C ALA A 255 -4.68 16.24 13.90
N PHE A 256 -3.96 17.33 13.72
CA PHE A 256 -3.57 18.27 14.78
C PHE A 256 -4.58 19.42 14.87
#